data_AF-A0A954TWE8-F1
#
_entry.id   AF-A0A954TWE8-F1
#
_cell.length_a   1.000
_cell.length_b   1.000
_cell.length_c   1.000
_cell.angle_alpha   90.00
_cell.angle_beta   90.00
_cell.angle_gamma   90.00
#
_symmetry.space_group_name_H-M   'P 1'
#
loop_
_entity.id
_entity.type
_entity.pdbx_description
1 polymer ?
#
loop_
_entity_poly.entity_id
_entity_poly.type
_entity_poly.pdbx_seq_one_letter_code
_entity_poly.pdbx_strand_id
1 'polypeptide(L)' 'MDRDSLISVDRTLAKLTSLERQGNDQKVVDRSPADRFKMVWPLTMSVWAFKDPTFAESRLQRHIVRVIRRER' A
#
# COMPACT_ATOMS: atom_id res chain seq x y z
N MET A 1 5.40 -14.20 -22.85
CA MET A 1 4.37 -13.27 -22.31
C MET A 1 4.79 -12.92 -20.89
N ASP A 2 5.59 -11.87 -20.77
CA ASP A 2 6.22 -11.46 -19.51
C ASP A 2 5.18 -10.84 -18.55
N ARG A 3 4.97 -11.49 -17.41
CA ARG A 3 3.98 -11.12 -16.38
C ARG A 3 4.56 -10.21 -15.28
N ASP A 4 5.78 -9.70 -15.44
CA ASP A 4 6.52 -9.02 -14.37
C ASP A 4 6.78 -7.53 -14.61
N SER A 5 5.91 -6.85 -15.37
CA SER A 5 5.82 -5.39 -15.26
C SER A 5 5.10 -5.00 -13.97
N LEU A 6 5.67 -5.39 -12.83
CA LEU A 6 5.36 -4.80 -11.53
C LEU A 6 5.62 -3.31 -11.68
N ILE A 7 4.59 -2.51 -11.45
CA ILE A 7 4.67 -1.04 -11.40
C ILE A 7 5.79 -0.71 -10.40
N SER A 8 6.99 -0.45 -10.92
CA SER A 8 8.13 -0.01 -10.13
C SER A 8 7.82 1.42 -9.72
N VAL A 9 7.15 1.55 -8.58
CA VAL A 9 6.90 2.85 -7.98
C VAL A 9 8.25 3.39 -7.59
N ASP A 10 8.72 4.39 -8.33
CA ASP A 10 9.91 5.14 -7.97
C ASP A 10 9.66 5.80 -6.61
N ARG A 11 10.24 5.20 -5.57
CA ARG A 11 10.06 5.65 -4.19
C ARG A 11 10.75 6.99 -3.92
N THR A 12 11.62 7.46 -4.83
CA THR A 12 12.23 8.78 -4.73
C THR A 12 11.23 9.89 -5.05
N LEU A 13 10.17 9.59 -5.81
CA LEU A 13 9.08 10.52 -6.11
C LEU A 13 7.98 10.56 -5.02
N ALA A 14 7.99 9.59 -4.10
CA ALA A 14 6.99 9.52 -3.04
C ALA A 14 7.33 10.52 -1.92
N LYS A 15 6.52 11.57 -1.78
CA LYS A 15 6.65 12.54 -0.69
C LYS A 15 6.08 11.95 0.61
N LEU A 16 6.93 11.71 1.61
CA LEU A 16 6.49 11.37 2.95
C LEU A 16 5.79 12.58 3.57
N THR A 17 4.53 12.42 3.94
CA THR A 17 3.73 13.45 4.62
C THR A 17 2.96 12.81 5.77
N SER A 18 2.76 13.53 6.86
CA SER A 18 1.89 13.06 7.94
C SER A 18 0.44 13.07 7.47
N LEU A 19 -0.38 12.17 8.01
CA LEU A 19 -1.80 12.07 7.68
C LEU A 19 -2.55 13.38 7.96
N GLU A 20 -2.21 14.04 9.07
CA GLU A 20 -2.72 15.37 9.45
C GLU A 20 -2.40 16.41 8.36
N ARG A 21 -1.19 16.36 7.79
CA ARG A 21 -0.75 17.30 6.76
C ARG A 21 -1.32 16.99 5.38
N GLN A 22 -1.59 15.72 5.08
CA GLN A 22 -2.26 15.29 3.85
C GLN A 22 -3.72 15.78 3.79
N GLY A 23 -4.37 15.98 4.95
CA GLY A 23 -5.70 16.59 5.03
C GLY A 23 -5.78 18.00 4.44
N ASN A 24 -4.66 18.73 4.42
CA ASN A 24 -4.55 20.09 3.87
C ASN A 24 -4.13 20.13 2.39
N ASP A 25 -3.96 18.97 1.75
CA ASP A 25 -3.58 18.91 0.35
C ASP A 25 -4.83 19.14 -0.51
N GLN A 26 -4.82 20.17 -1.37
CA GLN A 26 -5.99 20.62 -2.16
C GLN A 26 -6.58 19.51 -3.04
N LYS A 27 -5.79 18.46 -3.33
CA LYS A 27 -6.19 17.29 -4.13
C LYS A 27 -6.92 16.21 -3.34
N VAL A 28 -6.93 16.29 -2.01
CA VAL A 28 -7.56 15.31 -1.15
C VAL A 28 -8.96 15.79 -0.83
N VAL A 29 -9.97 14.97 -1.13
CA VAL A 29 -11.38 15.28 -0.88
C VAL A 29 -11.56 15.62 0.60
N ASP A 30 -12.02 16.84 0.88
CA ASP A 30 -12.27 17.31 2.25
C ASP A 30 -13.49 16.57 2.82
N ARG A 31 -13.20 15.50 3.58
CA ARG A 31 -14.17 14.57 4.15
C ARG A 31 -13.56 13.89 5.37
N SER A 32 -14.44 13.37 6.22
CA SER A 32 -14.03 12.57 7.36
C SER A 32 -13.16 11.37 6.93
N PRO A 33 -12.20 10.93 7.75
CA PRO A 33 -11.42 9.72 7.46
C PRO A 33 -12.29 8.50 7.16
N ALA A 34 -13.39 8.33 7.90
CA ALA A 34 -14.32 7.22 7.72
C ALA A 34 -14.97 7.24 6.32
N ASP A 35 -15.35 8.42 5.83
CA ASP A 35 -15.96 8.54 4.50
C ASP A 35 -14.96 8.32 3.38
N ARG A 36 -13.71 8.74 3.56
CA ARG A 36 -12.61 8.42 2.63
C ARG A 36 -12.37 6.92 2.56
N PHE A 37 -12.41 6.22 3.69
CA PHE A 37 -12.32 4.75 3.72
C PHE A 37 -13.46 4.11 2.93
N LYS A 38 -14.70 4.55 3.12
CA LYS A 38 -15.86 4.03 2.37
C LYS A 38 -15.70 4.21 0.86
N MET A 39 -15.07 5.28 0.39
CA MET A 39 -14.83 5.51 -1.05
C MET A 39 -13.84 4.51 -1.65
N VAL A 40 -12.75 4.21 -0.92
CA VAL A 40 -11.67 3.34 -1.42
C VAL A 40 -11.97 1.85 -1.15
N TRP A 41 -12.88 1.55 -0.22
CA TRP A 41 -13.18 0.18 0.19
C TRP A 41 -13.65 -0.74 -0.95
N PRO A 42 -14.57 -0.33 -1.84
CA PRO A 42 -14.97 -1.16 -2.98
C PRO A 42 -13.80 -1.50 -3.92
N LEU A 43 -12.96 -0.51 -4.24
CA LEU A 43 -11.75 -0.72 -5.05
C LEU A 43 -10.79 -1.70 -4.37
N THR A 44 -10.63 -1.57 -3.06
CA THR A 44 -9.80 -2.47 -2.26
C THR A 44 -10.30 -3.91 -2.37
N MET A 45 -11.61 -4.13 -2.25
CA MET A 45 -12.20 -5.47 -2.40
C MET A 45 -12.00 -6.04 -3.81
N SER A 46 -12.18 -5.24 -4.86
CA SER A 46 -11.91 -5.67 -6.24
C SER A 46 -10.45 -6.05 -6.45
N VAL A 47 -9.52 -5.25 -5.95
CA VAL A 47 -8.07 -5.56 -6.01
C VAL A 47 -7.76 -6.81 -5.19
N TRP A 48 -8.38 -6.98 -4.03
CA TRP A 48 -8.17 -8.13 -3.17
C TRP A 48 -8.62 -9.44 -3.82
N ALA A 49 -9.66 -9.41 -4.64
CA ALA A 49 -10.12 -10.58 -5.40
C ALA A 49 -9.08 -11.09 -6.41
N PHE A 50 -8.16 -10.22 -6.86
CA PHE A 50 -7.04 -10.61 -7.74
C PHE A 50 -5.82 -11.14 -6.98
N LYS A 51 -5.85 -11.16 -5.64
CA LYS A 51 -4.75 -11.68 -4.83
C LYS A 51 -4.71 -13.20 -4.94
N ASP A 52 -3.56 -13.73 -5.37
CA ASP A 52 -3.29 -15.17 -5.48
C ASP A 52 -3.58 -15.89 -4.14
N PRO A 53 -4.36 -16.99 -4.12
CA PRO A 53 -4.60 -17.78 -2.91
C PRO A 53 -3.32 -18.36 -2.30
N THR A 54 -2.25 -18.45 -3.07
CA THR A 54 -0.92 -18.96 -2.66
C THR A 54 -0.05 -17.88 -2.02
N PHE A 55 -0.65 -16.84 -1.44
CA PHE A 55 0.09 -15.84 -0.68
C PHE A 55 0.60 -16.45 0.64
N ALA A 56 1.78 -17.08 0.57
CA ALA A 56 2.51 -17.50 1.76
C ALA A 56 2.83 -16.23 2.56
N GLU A 57 2.01 -15.96 3.59
CA GLU A 57 2.35 -14.93 4.55
C GLU A 57 3.73 -15.25 5.11
N SER A 58 4.56 -14.21 5.25
CA SER A 58 5.82 -14.41 5.90
C SER A 58 5.53 -14.90 7.31
N ARG A 59 6.00 -16.11 7.64
CA ARG A 59 5.83 -16.73 8.96
C ARG A 59 6.44 -15.87 10.08
N LEU A 60 7.28 -14.91 9.70
CA LEU A 60 7.92 -13.96 10.58
C LEU A 60 7.31 -12.57 10.37
N GLN A 61 7.17 -11.84 11.48
CA GLN A 61 6.73 -10.45 11.43
C GLN A 61 7.67 -9.62 10.54
N ARG A 62 7.12 -8.65 9.80
CA ARG A 62 7.86 -7.86 8.79
C ARG A 62 9.17 -7.25 9.30
N HIS A 63 9.23 -6.86 10.57
CA HIS A 63 10.44 -6.28 11.15
C HIS A 63 11.57 -7.32 11.27
N ILE A 64 11.23 -8.56 11.66
CA ILE A 64 12.17 -9.68 11.76
C ILE A 64 12.70 -10.05 10.38
N VAL A 65 11.80 -10.18 9.39
CA VAL A 65 12.18 -10.49 8.00
C VAL A 65 13.15 -9.44 7.43
N ARG A 66 12.95 -8.16 7.75
CA ARG A 66 13.83 -7.07 7.32
C ARG A 66 15.24 -7.19 7.87
N VAL A 67 15.38 -7.58 9.14
CA VAL A 67 16.70 -7.79 9.77
C VAL A 67 17.42 -8.94 9.08
N ILE A 68 16.76 -10.11 8.97
CA ILE A 68 17.32 -11.30 8.33
C ILE A 68 17.76 -11.03 6.88
N ARG A 69 16.97 -10.28 6.10
CA ARG A 69 17.32 -9.92 4.73
C ARG A 69 18.47 -8.93 4.59
N ARG A 70 18.79 -8.14 5.62
CA ARG A 70 19.94 -7.22 5.61
C ARG A 70 21.25 -7.91 5.96
N GLU A 71 21.18 -9.06 6.62
CA GLU A 71 22.34 -9.85 7.03
C GLU A 71 22.82 -10.82 5.92
N ARG A 72 22.04 -10.96 4.84
CA ARG A 72 22.34 -11.82 3.69
C ARG A 72 22.74 -10.98 2.48
#